data_AF-A0A1A7ZKT5-F1
#
_entry.id   AF-A0A1A7ZKT5-F1
#
_cell.length_a   1.000
_cell.length_b   1.000
_cell.length_c   1.000
_cell.angle_alpha   90.00
_cell.angle_beta   90.00
_cell.angle_gamma   90.00
#
_symmetry.space_group_name_H-M   'P 1'
#
loop_
_entity.id
_entity.type
_entity.pdbx_description
1 polymer ?
#
loop_
_entity_poly.entity_id
_entity_poly.type
_entity_poly.pdbx_seq_one_letter_code
_entity_poly.pdbx_strand_id
1 'polypeptide(L)'
;MVVPVHKEAACGSPMERYNLNTNPRGVCVIIDCVGNGGEMLEQTFKALHFNVSLYLFLTSDLILLSLREILRPTENHIGDAFVCCIISRGSTHRLLGTDEYGGGFAIDCIRNLFTGDACPMLAGKPKLFFIQRYNVVESNLNYVAESVEVDGFNRQPASGSIPKEADIFWSHCWTDERQLLQRKHHSVYLKALTDALHDAQRRKLNLVDVQMRVNGAIFEHNRRNPGAAYSIDVKHTLRKNLYLD
;
A
#
# COMPACT_ATOMS: atom_id res chain seq x y z
N MET A 1 47.55 30.69 -21.69
CA MET A 1 47.11 29.28 -21.71
C MET A 1 45.97 29.14 -20.72
N VAL A 2 44.75 28.92 -21.21
CA VAL A 2 43.56 28.72 -20.37
C VAL A 2 43.25 27.22 -20.40
N VAL A 3 43.27 26.58 -19.24
CA VAL A 3 42.96 25.16 -19.09
C VAL A 3 41.44 24.99 -19.23
N PRO A 4 40.92 24.05 -20.05
CA PRO A 4 39.50 23.83 -20.13
C PRO A 4 39.02 23.09 -18.88
N VAL A 5 38.06 23.69 -18.17
CA VAL A 5 37.31 23.04 -17.10
C VAL A 5 36.39 22.01 -17.76
N HIS A 6 36.66 20.73 -17.52
CA HIS A 6 35.72 19.66 -17.85
C HIS A 6 34.43 19.87 -17.04
N LYS A 7 33.33 20.18 -17.73
CA LYS A 7 32.00 20.04 -17.16
C LYS A 7 31.75 18.55 -16.94
N GLU A 8 31.73 18.13 -15.68
CA GLU A 8 31.13 16.85 -15.30
C GLU A 8 29.68 16.86 -15.79
N ALA A 9 29.37 15.98 -16.75
CA ALA A 9 28.01 15.70 -17.14
C ALA A 9 27.33 15.03 -15.94
N ALA A 10 26.32 15.69 -15.38
CA ALA A 10 25.42 15.08 -14.41
C ALA A 10 24.80 13.83 -15.04
N CYS A 11 25.33 12.66 -14.67
CA CYS A 11 24.82 11.37 -15.09
C CYS A 11 23.54 11.08 -14.29
N GLY A 12 22.42 11.53 -14.82
CA GLY A 12 21.09 11.15 -14.35
C GLY A 12 20.12 11.38 -15.48
N SER A 13 19.88 10.36 -16.31
CA SER A 13 18.69 10.37 -17.18
C SER A 13 17.47 10.63 -16.29
N PRO A 14 16.52 11.49 -16.69
CA PRO A 14 15.28 11.64 -15.94
C PRO A 14 14.67 10.26 -15.75
N MET A 15 14.41 9.85 -14.50
CA MET A 15 13.75 8.58 -14.23
C MET A 15 12.46 8.52 -15.07
N GLU A 16 12.32 7.47 -15.87
CA GLU A 16 11.14 7.26 -16.71
C GLU A 16 9.86 7.34 -15.87
N ARG A 17 8.72 7.66 -16.49
CA ARG A 17 7.42 7.79 -15.82
C ARG A 17 6.53 6.58 -16.10
N TYR A 18 5.78 6.10 -15.10
CA TYR A 18 4.71 5.12 -15.35
C TYR A 18 3.59 5.77 -16.13
N ASN A 19 3.05 5.04 -17.11
CA ASN A 19 1.94 5.50 -17.91
C ASN A 19 0.61 5.08 -17.24
N LEU A 20 -0.29 6.04 -16.96
CA LEU A 20 -1.61 5.83 -16.37
C LEU A 20 -2.70 6.45 -17.26
N ASN A 21 -2.80 5.96 -18.49
CA ASN A 21 -3.70 6.47 -19.53
C ASN A 21 -5.06 5.76 -19.55
N THR A 22 -5.21 4.59 -18.92
CA THR A 22 -6.50 3.89 -18.90
C THR A 22 -7.53 4.66 -18.08
N ASN A 23 -8.80 4.57 -18.48
CA ASN A 23 -9.93 5.08 -17.71
C ASN A 23 -11.00 3.98 -17.60
N PRO A 24 -11.15 3.32 -16.45
CA PRO A 24 -10.46 3.59 -15.18
C PRO A 24 -8.94 3.31 -15.22
N ARG A 25 -8.15 4.01 -14.39
CA ARG A 25 -6.67 3.83 -14.28
C ARG A 25 -6.27 2.44 -13.81
N GLY A 26 -7.23 1.74 -13.22
CA GLY A 26 -7.15 0.37 -12.80
C GLY A 26 -8.05 0.14 -11.60
N VAL A 27 -7.77 -0.92 -10.86
CA VAL A 27 -8.60 -1.36 -9.75
C VAL A 27 -8.04 -0.84 -8.43
N CYS A 28 -8.92 -0.34 -7.57
CA CYS A 28 -8.64 -0.02 -6.18
C CYS A 28 -9.54 -0.85 -5.26
N VAL A 29 -8.93 -1.68 -4.42
CA VAL A 29 -9.64 -2.50 -3.43
C VAL A 29 -9.44 -1.87 -2.07
N ILE A 30 -10.54 -1.60 -1.36
CA ILE A 30 -10.50 -1.06 -0.01
C ILE A 30 -11.17 -2.08 0.91
N ILE A 31 -10.43 -2.57 1.90
CA ILE A 31 -10.91 -3.48 2.93
C ILE A 31 -10.87 -2.74 4.25
N ASP A 32 -12.04 -2.42 4.80
CA ASP A 32 -12.17 -1.74 6.08
C ASP A 32 -12.87 -2.64 7.10
N CYS A 33 -12.06 -3.35 7.89
CA CYS A 33 -12.52 -4.23 8.96
C CYS A 33 -12.92 -3.47 10.23
N VAL A 34 -12.60 -2.17 10.29
CA VAL A 34 -12.86 -1.32 11.47
C VAL A 34 -14.13 -0.48 11.26
N GLY A 35 -14.44 -0.13 10.01
CA GLY A 35 -15.51 0.80 9.66
C GLY A 35 -15.09 2.27 9.87
N ASN A 36 -13.81 2.59 9.71
CA ASN A 36 -13.29 3.93 9.94
C ASN A 36 -12.22 4.32 8.91
N GLY A 37 -12.69 4.90 7.80
CA GLY A 37 -11.86 5.50 6.76
C GLY A 37 -12.11 4.95 5.36
N GLY A 38 -12.85 3.83 5.23
CA GLY A 38 -13.18 3.22 3.95
C GLY A 38 -13.84 4.18 2.95
N GLU A 39 -14.89 4.90 3.36
CA GLU A 39 -15.60 5.87 2.51
C GLU A 39 -14.70 7.04 2.07
N MET A 40 -13.84 7.54 2.97
CA MET A 40 -12.90 8.62 2.64
C MET A 40 -11.89 8.19 1.58
N LEU A 41 -11.33 6.99 1.72
CA LEU A 41 -10.44 6.41 0.71
C LEU A 41 -11.19 6.14 -0.60
N GLU A 42 -12.45 5.68 -0.52
CA GLU A 42 -13.26 5.43 -1.71
C GLU A 42 -13.46 6.71 -2.52
N GLN A 43 -13.86 7.80 -1.86
CA GLN A 43 -13.98 9.12 -2.49
C GLN A 43 -12.65 9.59 -3.08
N THR A 44 -11.55 9.43 -2.34
CA THR A 44 -10.21 9.82 -2.77
C THR A 44 -9.81 9.08 -4.06
N PHE A 45 -9.91 7.76 -4.08
CA PHE A 45 -9.46 6.96 -5.24
C PHE A 45 -10.43 7.02 -6.42
N LYS A 46 -11.73 7.26 -6.20
CA LYS A 46 -12.66 7.63 -7.27
C LYS A 46 -12.28 8.96 -7.92
N ALA A 47 -11.90 9.97 -7.13
CA ALA A 47 -11.40 11.26 -7.65
C ALA A 47 -10.06 11.14 -8.40
N LEU A 48 -9.30 10.07 -8.15
CA LEU A 48 -8.10 9.68 -8.89
C LEU A 48 -8.41 8.75 -10.08
N HIS A 49 -9.68 8.57 -10.45
CA HIS A 49 -10.14 7.78 -11.60
C HIS A 49 -9.84 6.27 -11.52
N PHE A 50 -9.82 5.70 -10.32
CA PHE A 50 -9.80 4.24 -10.14
C PHE A 50 -11.20 3.65 -10.11
N ASN A 51 -11.34 2.40 -10.54
CA ASN A 51 -12.51 1.59 -10.27
C ASN A 51 -12.41 1.04 -8.83
N VAL A 52 -13.20 1.59 -7.91
CA VAL A 52 -13.08 1.30 -6.48
C VAL A 52 -14.09 0.25 -6.03
N SER A 53 -13.63 -0.77 -5.30
CA SER A 53 -14.47 -1.73 -4.58
C SER A 53 -14.19 -1.61 -3.08
N LEU A 54 -15.20 -1.18 -2.32
CA LEU A 54 -15.15 -1.05 -0.86
C LEU A 54 -15.81 -2.26 -0.20
N TYR A 55 -15.08 -2.94 0.67
CA TYR A 55 -15.54 -4.05 1.48
C TYR A 55 -15.45 -3.69 2.96
N LEU A 56 -16.58 -3.76 3.66
CA LEU A 56 -16.66 -3.47 5.09
C LEU A 56 -16.82 -4.76 5.89
N PHE A 57 -16.18 -4.80 7.06
CA PHE A 57 -16.42 -5.82 8.09
C PHE A 57 -16.23 -7.28 7.65
N LEU A 58 -15.30 -7.53 6.71
CA LEU A 58 -14.99 -8.89 6.26
C LEU A 58 -14.21 -9.70 7.30
N THR A 59 -14.45 -11.01 7.33
CA THR A 59 -13.63 -11.99 8.04
C THR A 59 -12.30 -12.22 7.33
N SER A 60 -11.32 -12.80 8.02
CA SER A 60 -9.97 -13.02 7.50
C SER A 60 -9.97 -13.86 6.22
N ASP A 61 -10.78 -14.92 6.19
CA ASP A 61 -10.92 -15.79 5.01
C ASP A 61 -11.57 -15.06 3.84
N LEU A 62 -12.63 -14.29 4.10
CA LEU A 62 -13.32 -13.52 3.07
C LEU A 62 -12.40 -12.45 2.46
N ILE A 63 -11.52 -11.84 3.25
CA ILE A 63 -10.53 -10.88 2.74
C ILE A 63 -9.62 -11.53 1.69
N LEU A 64 -9.02 -12.68 2.04
CA LEU A 64 -8.13 -13.39 1.11
C LEU A 64 -8.88 -13.91 -0.12
N LEU A 65 -10.12 -14.38 0.06
CA LEU A 65 -10.97 -14.80 -1.05
C LEU A 65 -11.29 -13.62 -1.97
N SER A 66 -11.76 -12.48 -1.43
CA SER A 66 -12.06 -11.28 -2.23
C SER A 66 -10.84 -10.79 -3.00
N LEU A 67 -9.66 -10.74 -2.38
CA LEU A 67 -8.42 -10.38 -3.08
C LEU A 67 -8.10 -11.35 -4.21
N ARG A 68 -8.23 -12.66 -3.99
CA ARG A 68 -8.01 -13.67 -5.04
C ARG A 68 -9.00 -13.56 -6.19
N GLU A 69 -10.28 -13.32 -5.89
CA GLU A 69 -11.31 -13.14 -6.92
C GLU A 69 -11.03 -11.91 -7.80
N ILE A 70 -10.60 -10.80 -7.18
CA ILE A 70 -10.22 -9.59 -7.92
C ILE A 70 -8.96 -9.83 -8.76
N LEU A 71 -8.06 -10.71 -8.33
CA LEU A 71 -6.88 -11.04 -9.13
C LEU A 71 -7.16 -12.07 -10.23
N ARG A 72 -8.37 -12.63 -10.31
CA ARG A 72 -8.69 -13.55 -11.40
C ARG A 72 -8.66 -12.81 -12.73
N PRO A 73 -7.97 -13.35 -13.75
CA PRO A 73 -8.01 -12.78 -15.09
C PRO A 73 -9.44 -12.73 -15.60
N THR A 74 -10.00 -11.54 -15.68
CA THR A 74 -11.24 -11.27 -16.40
C THR A 74 -10.97 -10.17 -17.42
N GLU A 75 -11.75 -10.12 -18.49
CA GLU A 75 -11.59 -9.15 -19.58
C GLU A 75 -11.64 -7.69 -19.10
N ASN A 76 -12.15 -7.44 -17.89
CA ASN A 76 -12.28 -6.11 -17.25
C ASN A 76 -11.07 -5.65 -16.43
N HIS A 77 -10.00 -6.42 -16.30
CA HIS A 77 -8.80 -6.05 -15.52
C HIS A 77 -7.73 -5.27 -16.31
N ILE A 78 -8.16 -4.54 -17.34
CA ILE A 78 -7.29 -3.71 -18.17
C ILE A 78 -7.09 -2.36 -17.48
N GLY A 79 -6.25 -2.35 -16.44
CA GLY A 79 -5.78 -1.14 -15.76
C GLY A 79 -4.28 -0.96 -15.87
N ASP A 80 -3.82 0.28 -15.74
CA ASP A 80 -2.40 0.63 -15.68
C ASP A 80 -1.81 0.53 -14.27
N ALA A 81 -2.64 0.53 -13.24
CA ALA A 81 -2.22 0.44 -11.84
C ALA A 81 -3.16 -0.42 -11.00
N PHE A 82 -2.64 -0.92 -9.88
CA PHE A 82 -3.44 -1.57 -8.85
C PHE A 82 -3.22 -0.88 -7.49
N VAL A 83 -4.30 -0.71 -6.73
CA VAL A 83 -4.27 -0.17 -5.37
C VAL A 83 -4.99 -1.11 -4.42
N CYS A 84 -4.40 -1.36 -3.26
CA CYS A 84 -5.05 -2.04 -2.14
C CYS A 84 -4.88 -1.21 -0.87
N CYS A 85 -6.01 -0.86 -0.26
CA CYS A 85 -6.05 -0.23 1.04
C CYS A 85 -6.63 -1.19 2.06
N ILE A 86 -5.99 -1.33 3.22
CA ILE A 86 -6.48 -2.20 4.29
C ILE A 86 -6.49 -1.43 5.61
N ILE A 87 -7.65 -1.38 6.26
CA ILE A 87 -7.87 -0.79 7.57
C ILE A 87 -8.31 -1.91 8.49
N SER A 88 -7.46 -2.30 9.43
CA SER A 88 -7.68 -3.53 10.21
C SER A 88 -7.01 -3.47 11.58
N ARG A 89 -7.50 -4.27 12.52
CA ARG A 89 -6.78 -4.56 13.76
C ARG A 89 -5.73 -5.63 13.50
N GLY A 90 -4.68 -5.70 14.31
CA GLY A 90 -3.73 -6.82 14.20
C GLY A 90 -2.49 -6.69 15.03
N SER A 91 -1.49 -7.51 14.70
CA SER A 91 -0.17 -7.51 15.33
C SER A 91 0.92 -7.32 14.27
N THR A 92 2.19 -7.34 14.68
CA THR A 92 3.35 -6.98 13.83
C THR A 92 3.34 -7.68 12.46
N HIS A 93 2.94 -8.95 12.39
CA HIS A 93 2.99 -9.75 11.16
C HIS A 93 1.62 -10.16 10.63
N ARG A 94 0.52 -9.82 11.33
CA ARG A 94 -0.82 -10.32 11.02
C ARG A 94 -1.86 -9.22 11.02
N LEU A 95 -2.82 -9.34 10.12
CA LEU A 95 -4.03 -8.53 10.08
C LEU A 95 -5.23 -9.40 10.43
N LEU A 96 -6.20 -8.81 11.11
CA LEU A 96 -7.41 -9.49 11.56
C LEU A 96 -8.60 -9.06 10.71
N GLY A 97 -9.45 -10.01 10.34
CA GLY A 97 -10.81 -9.71 9.93
C GLY A 97 -11.69 -9.37 11.14
N THR A 98 -13.00 -9.47 10.94
CA THR A 98 -14.01 -9.33 12.01
C THR A 98 -14.27 -10.62 12.78
N ASP A 99 -13.56 -11.70 12.47
CA ASP A 99 -13.70 -12.98 13.13
C ASP A 99 -13.11 -12.95 14.56
N GLU A 100 -13.98 -12.97 15.57
CA GLU A 100 -13.57 -12.91 16.99
C GLU A 100 -12.59 -14.02 17.40
N TYR A 101 -12.70 -15.19 16.76
CA TYR A 101 -11.85 -16.37 17.00
C TYR A 101 -10.85 -16.64 15.88
N GLY A 102 -10.78 -15.77 14.87
CA GLY A 102 -9.89 -15.95 13.73
C GLY A 102 -8.45 -15.62 14.10
N GLY A 103 -7.52 -16.45 13.63
CA GLY A 103 -6.08 -16.17 13.77
C GLY A 103 -5.58 -15.00 12.92
N GLY A 104 -6.45 -14.30 12.19
CA GLY A 104 -6.04 -13.37 11.14
C GLY A 104 -5.30 -14.05 10.01
N PHE A 105 -4.66 -13.24 9.17
CA PHE A 105 -3.80 -13.71 8.08
C PHE A 105 -2.47 -12.96 8.09
N ALA A 106 -1.41 -13.62 7.61
CA ALA A 106 -0.09 -13.02 7.53
C ALA A 106 -0.08 -11.90 6.47
N ILE A 107 0.58 -10.79 6.78
CA ILE A 107 0.72 -9.66 5.85
C ILE A 107 1.43 -10.11 4.56
N ASP A 108 2.38 -11.04 4.66
CA ASP A 108 3.09 -11.59 3.52
C ASP A 108 2.17 -12.39 2.57
N CYS A 109 1.03 -12.92 3.05
CA CYS A 109 0.03 -13.51 2.16
C CYS A 109 -0.50 -12.48 1.16
N ILE A 110 -0.68 -11.22 1.56
CA ILE A 110 -1.06 -10.16 0.62
C ILE A 110 0.07 -9.96 -0.39
N ARG A 111 1.32 -9.75 0.07
CA ARG A 111 2.45 -9.51 -0.83
C ARG A 111 2.59 -10.61 -1.89
N ASN A 112 2.46 -11.87 -1.48
CA ASN A 112 2.61 -13.03 -2.34
C ASN A 112 1.55 -13.10 -3.46
N LEU A 113 0.32 -12.61 -3.22
CA LEU A 113 -0.73 -12.56 -4.24
C LEU A 113 -0.40 -11.64 -5.43
N PHE A 114 0.49 -10.67 -5.24
CA PHE A 114 0.80 -9.63 -6.23
C PHE A 114 2.19 -9.73 -6.83
N THR A 115 2.87 -10.85 -6.62
CA THR A 115 4.13 -11.18 -7.30
C THR A 115 3.90 -11.37 -8.80
N GLY A 116 4.93 -11.11 -9.62
CA GLY A 116 4.82 -11.17 -11.08
C GLY A 116 4.41 -12.55 -11.63
N ASP A 117 4.70 -13.62 -10.90
CA ASP A 117 4.27 -14.99 -11.16
C ASP A 117 2.84 -15.28 -10.71
N ALA A 118 2.40 -14.73 -9.58
CA ALA A 118 1.02 -14.89 -9.11
C ALA A 118 0.01 -14.02 -9.89
N CYS A 119 0.43 -12.85 -10.36
CA CYS A 119 -0.41 -11.90 -11.08
C CYS A 119 0.28 -11.31 -12.33
N PRO A 120 0.48 -12.11 -13.41
CA PRO A 120 1.20 -11.67 -14.62
C PRO A 120 0.60 -10.43 -15.30
N MET A 121 -0.72 -10.23 -15.18
CA MET A 121 -1.44 -9.07 -15.72
C MET A 121 -1.02 -7.71 -15.11
N LEU A 122 -0.36 -7.74 -13.94
CA LEU A 122 0.20 -6.58 -13.26
C LEU A 122 1.74 -6.51 -13.36
N ALA A 123 2.36 -7.37 -14.18
CA ALA A 123 3.80 -7.29 -14.44
C ALA A 123 4.13 -5.96 -15.13
N GLY A 124 5.14 -5.24 -14.61
CA GLY A 124 5.51 -3.92 -15.13
C GLY A 124 4.63 -2.75 -14.69
N LYS A 125 3.51 -3.02 -14.01
CA LYS A 125 2.54 -2.02 -13.56
C LYS A 125 2.69 -1.72 -12.07
N PRO A 126 2.51 -0.46 -11.63
CA PRO A 126 2.57 -0.11 -10.21
C PRO A 126 1.47 -0.79 -9.38
N LYS A 127 1.90 -1.39 -8.26
CA LYS A 127 1.05 -2.07 -7.26
C LYS A 127 1.23 -1.36 -5.93
N LEU A 128 0.20 -0.64 -5.49
CA LEU A 128 0.27 0.27 -4.34
C LEU A 128 -0.51 -0.31 -3.16
N PHE A 129 0.13 -0.38 -1.99
CA PHE A 129 -0.47 -0.90 -0.76
C PHE A 129 -0.41 0.16 0.33
N PHE A 130 -1.59 0.54 0.85
CA PHE A 130 -1.74 1.50 1.94
C PHE A 130 -2.45 0.83 3.11
N ILE A 131 -1.73 0.56 4.19
CA ILE A 131 -2.25 -0.22 5.32
C ILE A 131 -2.29 0.65 6.57
N GLN A 132 -3.47 0.76 7.18
CA GLN A 132 -3.66 1.24 8.54
C GLN A 132 -3.94 0.04 9.45
N ARG A 133 -2.99 -0.26 10.34
CA ARG A 133 -3.17 -1.30 11.37
C ARG A 133 -3.39 -0.67 12.75
N TYR A 134 -4.35 -1.19 13.49
CA TYR A 134 -4.52 -0.90 14.91
C TYR A 134 -3.96 -2.06 15.72
N ASN A 135 -2.85 -1.82 16.42
CA ASN A 135 -2.13 -2.84 17.17
C ASN A 135 -2.99 -3.29 18.36
N VAL A 136 -3.33 -4.57 18.35
CA VAL A 136 -3.95 -5.26 19.49
C VAL A 136 -2.82 -5.69 20.42
N VAL A 137 -3.01 -5.49 21.72
CA VAL A 137 -2.07 -6.05 22.71
C VAL A 137 -2.26 -7.57 22.71
N GLU A 138 -1.18 -8.33 22.55
CA GLU A 138 -1.20 -9.79 22.62
C GLU A 138 -1.41 -10.27 24.08
N SER A 139 -2.55 -9.93 24.68
CA SER A 139 -2.99 -10.51 25.94
C SER A 139 -3.84 -11.74 25.63
N ASN A 140 -3.21 -12.92 25.69
CA ASN A 140 -3.79 -14.28 25.73
C ASN A 140 -4.12 -14.99 24.42
N LEU A 141 -3.44 -14.70 23.31
CA LEU A 141 -3.58 -15.51 22.11
C LEU A 141 -2.31 -16.34 21.89
N ASN A 142 -2.37 -17.62 22.27
CA ASN A 142 -1.35 -18.63 21.93
C ASN A 142 -1.35 -18.85 20.41
N TYR A 143 -0.68 -17.99 19.64
CA TYR A 143 -0.45 -18.22 18.22
C TYR A 143 0.96 -18.72 18.00
N VAL A 144 1.06 -19.97 17.56
CA VAL A 144 2.28 -20.57 17.05
C VAL A 144 2.60 -19.89 15.72
N ALA A 145 3.71 -19.17 15.67
CA ALA A 145 4.26 -18.66 14.42
C ALA A 145 4.82 -19.84 13.61
N GLU A 146 4.01 -20.41 12.72
CA GLU A 146 4.56 -21.23 11.63
C GLU A 146 5.22 -20.27 10.62
N SER A 147 6.51 -20.05 10.83
CA SER A 147 7.40 -19.51 9.80
C SER A 147 7.70 -20.66 8.84
N VAL A 148 6.94 -20.73 7.75
CA VAL A 148 7.33 -21.58 6.62
C VAL A 148 8.24 -20.73 5.74
N GLU A 149 9.55 -20.86 5.95
CA GLU A 149 10.51 -20.43 4.95
C GLU A 149 10.37 -21.36 3.74
N VAL A 150 10.05 -20.79 2.57
CA VAL A 150 10.09 -21.51 1.31
C VAL A 150 11.44 -21.23 0.68
N ASP A 151 12.30 -22.25 0.67
CA ASP A 151 13.61 -22.20 0.00
C ASP A 151 13.44 -21.87 -1.49
N GLY A 152 14.06 -20.77 -1.91
CA GLY A 152 14.01 -20.26 -3.27
C GLY A 152 14.74 -21.18 -4.27
N PHE A 153 14.00 -21.70 -5.25
CA PHE A 153 14.61 -22.30 -6.44
C PHE A 153 15.36 -21.23 -7.25
N ASN A 154 16.68 -21.31 -7.24
CA ASN A 154 17.58 -20.44 -7.98
C ASN A 154 17.47 -20.74 -9.49
N ARG A 155 16.76 -19.89 -10.24
CA ARG A 155 16.86 -19.80 -11.70
C ARG A 155 17.42 -18.42 -12.04
N GLN A 156 18.64 -18.39 -12.57
CA GLN A 156 19.26 -17.15 -13.05
C GLN A 156 18.32 -16.44 -14.04
N PRO A 157 17.96 -15.16 -13.81
CA PRO A 157 17.19 -14.42 -14.80
C PRO A 157 18.07 -14.11 -16.01
N ALA A 158 17.58 -14.43 -17.20
CA ALA A 158 18.10 -13.87 -18.45
C ALA A 158 18.06 -12.33 -18.35
N SER A 159 19.12 -11.64 -18.79
CA SER A 159 19.23 -10.19 -18.70
C SER A 159 18.04 -9.53 -19.42
N GLY A 160 17.11 -8.94 -18.66
CA GLY A 160 15.92 -8.27 -19.18
C GLY A 160 14.60 -8.62 -18.47
N SER A 161 14.54 -9.64 -17.60
CA SER A 161 13.30 -10.00 -16.90
C SER A 161 13.03 -9.13 -15.67
N ILE A 162 11.77 -8.68 -15.51
CA ILE A 162 11.31 -7.92 -14.34
C ILE A 162 11.37 -8.83 -13.09
N PRO A 163 11.99 -8.39 -11.97
CA PRO A 163 11.98 -9.15 -10.71
C PRO A 163 10.55 -9.44 -10.22
N LYS A 164 10.37 -10.57 -9.53
CA LYS A 164 9.05 -11.01 -9.04
C LYS A 164 8.32 -9.97 -8.16
N GLU A 165 9.07 -9.22 -7.36
CA GLU A 165 8.54 -8.18 -6.46
C GLU A 165 8.81 -6.76 -6.98
N ALA A 166 8.83 -6.55 -8.31
CA ALA A 166 9.03 -5.24 -8.88
C ALA A 166 7.75 -4.40 -8.95
N ASP A 167 7.92 -3.08 -9.01
CA ASP A 167 6.84 -2.10 -9.17
C ASP A 167 5.84 -2.10 -7.99
N ILE A 168 6.31 -2.44 -6.78
CA ILE A 168 5.50 -2.41 -5.56
C ILE A 168 5.81 -1.14 -4.77
N PHE A 169 4.78 -0.51 -4.23
CA PHE A 169 4.90 0.54 -3.22
C PHE A 169 4.10 0.13 -1.98
N TRP A 170 4.74 0.11 -0.84
CA TRP A 170 4.18 -0.37 0.41
C TRP A 170 4.29 0.72 1.48
N SER A 171 3.15 1.22 1.94
CA SER A 171 3.05 2.20 3.02
C SER A 171 2.20 1.61 4.14
N HIS A 172 2.84 1.23 5.23
CA HIS A 172 2.21 0.54 6.34
C HIS A 172 2.35 1.37 7.61
N CYS A 173 1.23 1.88 8.08
CA CYS A 173 1.14 2.67 9.28
C CYS A 173 0.40 1.93 10.37
N TRP A 174 0.86 2.05 11.62
CA TRP A 174 0.19 1.45 12.77
C TRP A 174 0.18 2.36 14.00
N THR A 175 -0.86 2.20 14.82
CA THR A 175 -1.01 2.85 16.13
C THR A 175 -1.71 1.90 17.10
N ASP A 176 -1.77 2.25 18.37
CA ASP A 176 -2.44 1.45 19.41
C ASP A 176 -3.96 1.37 19.17
N GLU A 177 -4.57 0.20 19.37
CA GLU A 177 -6.02 0.03 19.18
C GLU A 177 -6.88 0.89 20.10
N ARG A 178 -6.35 1.38 21.23
CA ARG A 178 -7.05 2.31 22.13
C ARG A 178 -7.49 3.58 21.44
N GLN A 179 -6.84 3.95 20.32
CA GLN A 179 -7.28 5.07 19.50
C GLN A 179 -8.73 4.86 19.00
N LEU A 180 -9.12 3.62 18.70
CA LEU A 180 -10.49 3.27 18.26
C LEU A 180 -11.55 3.46 19.35
N LEU A 181 -11.16 3.54 20.63
CA LEU A 181 -12.11 3.77 21.74
C LEU A 181 -12.58 5.23 21.81
N GLN A 182 -11.94 6.14 21.08
CA GLN A 182 -12.34 7.53 21.02
C GLN A 182 -13.59 7.69 20.15
N ARG A 183 -14.64 8.34 20.68
CA ARG A 183 -15.97 8.46 20.03
C ARG A 183 -15.96 9.06 18.62
N LYS A 184 -14.90 9.78 18.25
CA LYS A 184 -14.73 10.41 16.93
C LYS A 184 -13.33 10.17 16.36
N HIS A 185 -12.77 8.99 16.65
CA HIS A 185 -11.46 8.64 16.11
C HIS A 185 -11.48 8.75 14.59
N HIS A 186 -10.45 9.35 14.01
CA HIS A 186 -10.17 9.29 12.58
C HIS A 186 -8.68 9.01 12.44
N SER A 187 -8.29 8.12 11.52
CA SER A 187 -6.87 7.85 11.33
C SER A 187 -6.15 9.10 10.80
N VAL A 188 -5.14 9.54 11.55
CA VAL A 188 -4.21 10.61 11.13
C VAL A 188 -3.50 10.22 9.83
N TYR A 189 -3.11 8.96 9.70
CA TYR A 189 -2.46 8.45 8.49
C TYR A 189 -3.39 8.49 7.28
N LEU A 190 -4.63 7.99 7.40
CA LEU A 190 -5.56 8.00 6.28
C LEU A 190 -5.92 9.42 5.86
N LYS A 191 -6.10 10.32 6.85
CA LYS A 191 -6.34 11.74 6.58
C LYS A 191 -5.17 12.39 5.85
N ALA A 192 -3.94 12.19 6.36
CA ALA A 192 -2.73 12.71 5.74
C ALA A 192 -2.52 12.16 4.32
N LEU A 193 -2.81 10.87 4.09
CA LEU A 193 -2.74 10.24 2.79
C LEU A 193 -3.72 10.87 1.80
N THR A 194 -5.01 10.98 2.17
CA THR A 194 -6.04 11.60 1.34
C THR A 194 -5.71 13.05 1.02
N ASP A 195 -5.33 13.85 2.02
CA ASP A 195 -4.97 15.26 1.82
C ASP A 195 -3.75 15.40 0.90
N ALA A 196 -2.72 14.56 1.09
CA ALA A 196 -1.52 14.57 0.26
C ALA A 196 -1.80 14.13 -1.19
N LEU A 197 -2.68 13.15 -1.41
CA LEU A 197 -3.09 12.69 -2.73
C LEU A 197 -3.88 13.77 -3.49
N HIS A 198 -4.82 14.45 -2.83
CA HIS A 198 -5.54 15.56 -3.44
C HIS A 198 -4.63 16.74 -3.80
N ASP A 199 -3.66 17.04 -2.94
CA ASP A 199 -2.64 18.04 -3.23
C ASP A 199 -1.74 17.65 -4.40
N ALA A 200 -1.47 16.35 -4.56
CA ALA A 200 -0.65 15.81 -5.63
C ALA A 200 -1.25 16.10 -7.01
N GLN A 201 -2.57 15.98 -7.17
CA GLN A 201 -3.26 16.30 -8.43
C GLN A 201 -3.02 17.74 -8.86
N ARG A 202 -3.06 18.69 -7.91
CA ARG A 202 -2.84 20.12 -8.21
C ARG A 202 -1.38 20.46 -8.45
N ARG A 203 -0.47 19.82 -7.71
CA ARG A 203 0.96 20.15 -7.68
C ARG A 203 1.84 19.23 -8.52
N LYS A 204 1.26 18.22 -9.18
CA LYS A 204 1.93 17.20 -9.98
C LYS A 204 3.09 16.53 -9.22
N LEU A 205 2.79 16.06 -8.02
CA LEU A 205 3.78 15.38 -7.17
C LEU A 205 3.86 13.90 -7.54
N ASN A 206 5.06 13.33 -7.51
CA ASN A 206 5.20 11.88 -7.61
C ASN A 206 4.79 11.21 -6.28
N LEU A 207 4.53 9.91 -6.31
CA LEU A 207 4.05 9.15 -5.15
C LEU A 207 5.03 9.17 -3.96
N VAL A 208 6.34 9.24 -4.22
CA VAL A 208 7.36 9.32 -3.15
C VAL A 208 7.24 10.67 -2.43
N ASP A 209 7.03 11.76 -3.15
CA ASP A 209 6.78 13.08 -2.56
C ASP A 209 5.46 13.14 -1.80
N VAL A 210 4.42 12.45 -2.29
CA VAL A 210 3.15 12.27 -1.54
C VAL A 210 3.43 11.61 -0.19
N GLN A 211 4.18 10.50 -0.19
CA GLN A 211 4.54 9.79 1.03
C GLN A 211 5.39 10.65 1.97
N MET A 212 6.28 11.50 1.45
CA MET A 212 7.05 12.43 2.28
C MET A 212 6.15 13.41 3.03
N ARG A 213 5.05 13.87 2.43
CA ARG A 213 4.05 14.68 3.13
C ARG A 213 3.31 13.92 4.21
N VAL A 214 2.94 12.66 3.93
CA VAL A 214 2.32 11.77 4.92
C VAL A 214 3.25 11.58 6.12
N ASN A 215 4.54 11.30 5.88
CA ASN A 215 5.56 11.16 6.92
C ASN A 215 5.69 12.44 7.75
N GLY A 216 5.70 13.62 7.12
CA GLY A 216 5.75 14.91 7.80
C GLY A 216 4.53 15.17 8.69
N ALA A 217 3.32 14.84 8.21
CA ALA A 217 2.08 14.97 8.97
C ALA A 217 2.06 14.04 10.19
N ILE A 218 2.50 12.79 10.04
CA ILE A 218 2.63 11.83 11.13
C ILE A 218 3.65 12.30 12.17
N PHE A 219 4.82 12.75 11.72
CA PHE A 219 5.86 13.27 12.61
C PHE A 219 5.33 14.43 13.46
N GLU A 220 4.64 15.38 12.83
CA GLU A 220 4.09 16.52 13.54
C GLU A 220 2.97 16.12 14.51
N HIS A 221 2.10 15.18 14.14
CA HIS A 221 1.09 14.62 15.04
C HIS A 221 1.72 13.96 16.26
N ASN A 222 2.72 13.11 16.05
CA ASN A 222 3.42 12.41 17.13
C ASN A 222 4.11 13.38 18.09
N ARG A 223 4.70 14.46 17.56
CA ARG A 223 5.32 15.51 18.36
C ARG A 223 4.32 16.19 19.31
N ARG A 224 3.07 16.39 18.86
CA ARG A 224 2.01 17.02 19.66
C ARG A 224 1.26 16.04 20.56
N ASN A 225 1.19 14.77 20.17
CA ASN A 225 0.36 13.75 20.80
C ASN A 225 1.17 12.47 21.11
N PRO A 226 2.15 12.52 22.02
CA PRO A 226 3.03 11.38 22.29
C PRO A 226 2.29 10.11 22.77
N GLY A 227 1.14 10.28 23.45
CA GLY A 227 0.29 9.16 23.89
C GLY A 227 -0.61 8.55 22.81
N ALA A 228 -0.62 9.12 21.60
CA ALA A 228 -1.42 8.68 20.46
C ALA A 228 -0.55 8.60 19.19
N ALA A 229 0.70 8.14 19.37
CA ALA A 229 1.68 8.11 18.31
C ALA A 229 1.37 7.06 17.24
N TYR A 230 1.73 7.38 16.01
CA TYR A 230 1.69 6.50 14.85
C TYR A 230 3.11 6.14 14.44
N SER A 231 3.32 4.90 14.04
CA SER A 231 4.55 4.45 13.38
C SER A 231 4.25 4.17 11.92
N ILE A 232 5.22 4.38 11.04
CA ILE A 232 5.05 4.14 9.60
C ILE A 232 6.32 3.51 9.02
N ASP A 233 6.14 2.46 8.23
CA ASP A 233 7.17 1.78 7.46
C ASP A 233 6.82 1.89 5.98
N VAL A 234 7.79 2.36 5.18
CA VAL A 234 7.62 2.58 3.75
C VAL A 234 8.70 1.81 3.01
N LYS A 235 8.29 0.96 2.06
CA LYS A 235 9.19 0.18 1.20
C LYS A 235 8.69 0.25 -0.23
N HIS A 236 9.58 0.41 -1.20
CA HIS A 236 9.16 0.34 -2.60
C HIS A 236 10.25 -0.19 -3.54
N THR A 237 9.77 -0.80 -4.62
CA THR A 237 10.55 -1.30 -5.76
C THR A 237 10.07 -0.66 -7.07
N LEU A 238 9.41 0.49 -6.99
CA LEU A 238 9.06 1.31 -8.15
C LEU A 238 10.32 1.65 -8.95
N ARG A 239 10.26 1.40 -10.26
CA ARG A 239 11.38 1.60 -11.19
C ARG A 239 11.27 2.89 -11.99
N LYS A 240 10.10 3.52 -11.93
CA LYS A 240 9.73 4.74 -12.65
C LYS A 240 9.03 5.71 -11.70
N ASN A 241 9.06 7.00 -12.04
CA ASN A 241 8.28 7.99 -11.32
C ASN A 241 6.78 7.75 -11.55
N LEU A 242 6.02 7.68 -10.46
CA LEU A 242 4.58 7.47 -10.49
C LEU A 242 3.88 8.77 -10.09
N TYR A 243 3.03 9.29 -10.96
CA TYR A 243 2.18 10.45 -10.70
C TYR A 243 0.72 10.00 -10.75
N LEU A 244 -0.06 10.35 -9.74
CA LEU A 244 -1.50 10.11 -9.66
C LEU A 244 -2.25 11.41 -9.97
N ASP A 245 -1.84 12.10 -11.04
CA ASP A 245 -2.34 13.40 -11.49
C ASP A 245 -3.52 13.27 -12.45
#